data_AF-A0A841BV70-F1
#
_entry.id   AF-A0A841BV70-F1
#
_cell.length_a   1.000
_cell.length_b   1.000
_cell.length_c   1.000
_cell.angle_alpha   90.00
_cell.angle_beta   90.00
_cell.angle_gamma   90.00
#
_symmetry.space_group_name_H-M   'P 1'
#
loop_
_entity.id
_entity.type
_entity.pdbx_description
1 polymer ?
#
loop_
_entity_poly.entity_id
_entity_poly.type
_entity_poly.pdbx_seq_one_letter_code
_entity_poly.pdbx_strand_id
1 'polypeptide(L)'
;MGVTDAAFANAVREAGGHPTDAAVRAVHAELLARWSEPQRHYHTVDHLSSMLSLVEDPVVALAVWGHDVVYDPRATGDTNEERSAQLITGLLQRCAVPAAVVVEVARLVRLTAAHAVDPADDRGIALADADLAILAGPPAAYDRYVAAVRAEYAHVPDDLWRAGRGAVLQRLLALPRLFHRSPGLESPARANLTRELAGLAQDPRNS
;
A
#
# COMPACT_ATOMS: atom_id res chain seq x y z
N MET A 1 1.16 11.25 11.70
CA MET A 1 0.04 12.09 11.24
C MET A 1 -1.23 11.26 11.30
N GLY A 2 -2.38 11.79 11.76
CA GLY A 2 -3.62 11.02 11.81
C GLY A 2 -4.34 10.95 10.47
N VAL A 3 -5.25 10.00 10.30
CA VAL A 3 -6.11 9.87 9.10
C VAL A 3 -7.31 10.82 9.24
N THR A 4 -7.05 12.12 9.11
CA THR A 4 -8.06 13.18 9.29
C THR A 4 -8.27 14.00 8.03
N ASP A 5 -9.42 14.69 7.97
CA ASP A 5 -9.73 15.62 6.89
C ASP A 5 -8.71 16.77 6.84
N ALA A 6 -8.25 17.26 8.00
CA ALA A 6 -7.20 18.27 8.10
C ALA A 6 -5.85 17.78 7.55
N ALA A 7 -5.45 16.54 7.86
CA ALA A 7 -4.22 15.95 7.33
C ALA A 7 -4.28 15.80 5.80
N PHE A 8 -5.41 15.30 5.27
CA PHE A 8 -5.63 15.23 3.83
C PHE A 8 -5.64 16.62 3.18
N ALA A 9 -6.33 17.60 3.78
CA ALA A 9 -6.39 18.97 3.28
C ALA A 9 -5.00 19.63 3.22
N ASN A 10 -4.15 19.38 4.22
CA ASN A 10 -2.80 19.91 4.25
C ASN A 10 -1.95 19.32 3.12
N ALA A 11 -1.96 17.99 2.95
CA ALA A 11 -1.27 17.34 1.84
C ALA A 11 -1.73 17.89 0.47
N VAL A 12 -3.05 18.07 0.28
CA VAL A 12 -3.60 18.69 -0.94
C VAL A 12 -3.06 20.10 -1.15
N ARG A 13 -3.06 20.95 -0.13
CA ARG A 13 -2.62 22.36 -0.24
C ARG A 13 -1.10 22.46 -0.48
N GLU A 14 -0.30 21.66 0.22
CA GLU A 14 1.15 21.61 0.03
C GLU A 14 1.54 21.06 -1.33
N ALA A 15 0.70 20.18 -1.90
CA ALA A 15 0.80 19.72 -3.28
C ALA A 15 0.31 20.75 -4.33
N GLY A 16 -0.03 21.97 -3.91
CA GLY A 16 -0.46 23.07 -4.78
C GLY A 16 -1.95 23.09 -5.11
N GLY A 17 -2.76 22.26 -4.45
CA GLY A 17 -4.22 22.25 -4.60
C GLY A 17 -4.91 23.39 -3.84
N HIS A 18 -6.07 23.80 -4.35
CA HIS A 18 -6.91 24.83 -3.73
C HIS A 18 -8.34 24.31 -3.45
N PRO A 19 -8.50 23.30 -2.58
CA PRO A 19 -9.78 22.67 -2.37
C PRO A 19 -10.68 23.58 -1.53
N THR A 20 -11.99 23.53 -1.80
CA THR A 20 -12.98 24.05 -0.84
C THR A 20 -13.09 23.08 0.33
N ASP A 21 -13.48 23.56 1.51
CA ASP A 21 -13.71 22.69 2.67
C ASP A 21 -14.76 21.60 2.40
N ALA A 22 -15.77 21.91 1.58
CA ALA A 22 -16.76 20.94 1.15
C ALA A 22 -16.14 19.83 0.28
N ALA A 23 -15.24 20.19 -0.65
CA ALA A 23 -14.52 19.22 -1.47
C ALA A 23 -13.61 18.32 -0.63
N VAL A 24 -12.83 18.90 0.30
CA VAL A 24 -11.99 18.15 1.24
C VAL A 24 -12.83 17.14 2.02
N ARG A 25 -13.90 17.59 2.69
CA ARG A 25 -14.73 16.70 3.51
C ARG A 25 -15.34 15.57 2.70
N ALA A 26 -15.85 15.88 1.50
CA ALA A 26 -16.46 14.87 0.63
C ALA A 26 -15.44 13.84 0.14
N VAL A 27 -14.26 14.27 -0.32
CA VAL A 27 -13.21 13.37 -0.80
C VAL A 27 -12.62 12.55 0.34
N HIS A 28 -12.33 13.17 1.47
CA HIS A 28 -11.81 12.47 2.65
C HIS A 28 -12.81 11.42 3.18
N ALA A 29 -14.11 11.75 3.25
CA ALA A 29 -15.14 10.79 3.65
C ALA A 29 -15.23 9.60 2.69
N GLU A 30 -15.12 9.85 1.38
CA GLU A 30 -15.09 8.79 0.36
C GLU A 30 -13.85 7.89 0.49
N LEU A 31 -12.67 8.48 0.70
CA LEU A 31 -11.43 7.73 0.97
C LEU A 31 -11.59 6.86 2.22
N LEU A 32 -12.05 7.43 3.33
CA LEU A 32 -12.23 6.69 4.58
C LEU A 32 -13.25 5.56 4.46
N ALA A 33 -14.36 5.79 3.75
CA ALA A 33 -15.36 4.76 3.54
C ALA A 33 -14.76 3.54 2.82
N ARG A 34 -13.89 3.76 1.83
CA ARG A 34 -13.21 2.70 1.09
C ARG A 34 -12.16 1.97 1.92
N TRP A 35 -11.33 2.70 2.66
CA TRP A 35 -10.35 2.14 3.58
C TRP A 35 -10.98 1.39 4.77
N SER A 36 -12.28 1.59 5.01
CA SER A 36 -13.06 0.94 6.08
C SER A 36 -13.98 -0.16 5.56
N GLU A 37 -13.85 -0.58 4.30
CA GLU A 37 -14.66 -1.66 3.74
C GLU A 37 -14.45 -2.99 4.52
N PRO A 38 -15.52 -3.75 4.80
CA PRO A 38 -15.49 -4.83 5.80
C PRO A 38 -14.66 -6.05 5.39
N GLN A 39 -14.33 -6.20 4.11
CA GLN A 39 -13.46 -7.28 3.62
C GLN A 39 -11.97 -7.03 3.87
N ARG A 40 -11.58 -5.82 4.30
CA ARG A 40 -10.20 -5.45 4.59
C ARG A 40 -9.84 -5.89 6.00
N HIS A 41 -8.74 -6.62 6.13
CA HIS A 41 -8.21 -7.04 7.43
C HIS A 41 -6.81 -6.51 7.66
N TYR A 42 -6.00 -6.38 6.60
CA TYR A 42 -4.70 -5.72 6.64
C TYR A 42 -4.75 -4.34 6.00
N HIS A 43 -5.32 -4.23 4.79
CA HIS A 43 -5.37 -3.00 3.99
C HIS A 43 -6.45 -2.04 4.50
N THR A 44 -6.31 -1.62 5.75
CA THR A 44 -7.28 -0.84 6.55
C THR A 44 -6.78 0.57 6.83
N VAL A 45 -7.58 1.37 7.53
CA VAL A 45 -7.19 2.70 8.04
C VAL A 45 -5.91 2.65 8.90
N ASP A 46 -5.61 1.54 9.59
CA ASP A 46 -4.39 1.39 10.39
C ASP A 46 -3.13 1.27 9.51
N HIS A 47 -3.21 0.55 8.39
CA HIS A 47 -2.14 0.49 7.38
C HIS A 47 -1.91 1.87 6.76
N LEU A 48 -3.00 2.52 6.32
CA LEU A 48 -2.96 3.89 5.79
C LEU A 48 -2.30 4.86 6.78
N SER A 49 -2.71 4.82 8.06
CA SER A 49 -2.13 5.67 9.10
C SER A 49 -0.64 5.39 9.33
N SER A 50 -0.24 4.12 9.25
CA SER A 50 1.15 3.71 9.42
C SER A 50 2.02 4.27 8.29
N MET A 51 1.59 4.13 7.04
CA MET A 51 2.32 4.69 5.89
C MET A 51 2.38 6.22 5.92
N LEU A 52 1.28 6.90 6.24
CA LEU A 52 1.25 8.36 6.38
C LEU A 52 2.17 8.89 7.49
N SER A 53 2.59 8.04 8.44
CA SER A 53 3.57 8.41 9.46
C SER A 53 5.03 8.31 8.99
N LEU A 54 5.29 7.67 7.85
CA LEU A 54 6.62 7.41 7.31
C LEU A 54 6.99 8.32 6.13
N VAL A 55 6.04 9.13 5.64
CA VAL A 55 6.24 9.98 4.45
C VAL A 55 6.03 11.45 4.80
N GLU A 56 6.88 12.30 4.21
CA GLU A 56 6.85 13.76 4.42
C GLU A 56 6.50 14.53 3.13
N ASP A 57 6.82 13.99 1.95
CA ASP A 57 6.50 14.63 0.68
C ASP A 57 4.96 14.60 0.45
N PRO A 58 4.30 15.74 0.20
CA PRO A 58 2.86 15.81 0.09
C PRO A 58 2.31 15.04 -1.12
N VAL A 59 3.06 14.95 -2.22
CA VAL A 59 2.70 14.15 -3.40
C VAL A 59 2.75 12.65 -3.06
N VAL A 60 3.78 12.22 -2.32
CA VAL A 60 3.85 10.84 -1.82
C VAL A 60 2.72 10.57 -0.85
N ALA A 61 2.40 11.49 0.07
CA ALA A 61 1.28 11.34 0.99
C ALA A 61 -0.06 11.18 0.23
N LEU A 62 -0.31 11.96 -0.83
CA LEU A 62 -1.49 11.78 -1.68
C LEU A 62 -1.51 10.42 -2.39
N ALA A 63 -0.35 9.89 -2.81
CA ALA A 63 -0.24 8.54 -3.34
C ALA A 63 -0.52 7.47 -2.27
N VAL A 64 -0.05 7.67 -1.02
CA VAL A 64 -0.38 6.79 0.11
C VAL A 64 -1.89 6.74 0.35
N TRP A 65 -2.60 7.87 0.32
CA TRP A 65 -4.07 7.90 0.40
C TRP A 65 -4.75 7.09 -0.71
N GLY A 66 -4.11 7.02 -1.89
CA GLY A 66 -4.65 6.41 -3.09
C GLY A 66 -4.24 4.98 -3.37
N HIS A 67 -3.14 4.44 -2.82
CA HIS A 67 -2.53 3.22 -3.39
C HIS A 67 -3.48 2.00 -3.40
N ASP A 68 -4.16 1.73 -2.30
CA ASP A 68 -5.16 0.64 -2.18
C ASP A 68 -6.59 1.16 -1.93
N VAL A 69 -6.89 2.36 -2.42
CA VAL A 69 -8.24 2.94 -2.29
C VAL A 69 -9.30 2.07 -2.99
N VAL A 70 -8.93 1.34 -4.03
CA VAL A 70 -9.70 0.22 -4.59
C VAL A 70 -9.01 -1.07 -4.21
N TYR A 71 -9.72 -1.98 -3.54
CA TYR A 71 -9.16 -3.25 -3.09
C TYR A 71 -10.18 -4.37 -3.23
N ASP A 72 -10.00 -5.17 -4.29
CA ASP A 72 -10.71 -6.42 -4.49
C ASP A 72 -9.69 -7.57 -4.50
N PRO A 73 -9.65 -8.42 -3.45
CA PRO A 73 -8.81 -9.61 -3.39
C PRO A 73 -9.01 -10.61 -4.53
N ARG A 74 -10.12 -10.50 -5.28
CA ARG A 74 -10.42 -11.37 -6.44
C ARG A 74 -9.88 -10.80 -7.76
N ALA A 75 -9.44 -9.56 -7.76
CA ALA A 75 -8.85 -8.95 -8.95
C ALA A 75 -7.52 -9.63 -9.31
N THR A 76 -7.21 -9.67 -10.60
CA THR A 76 -6.00 -10.31 -11.12
C THR A 76 -5.05 -9.28 -11.70
N GLY A 77 -3.74 -9.55 -11.62
CA GLY A 77 -2.71 -8.63 -12.09
C GLY A 77 -2.84 -7.26 -11.40
N ASP A 78 -2.56 -6.21 -12.15
CA ASP A 78 -2.41 -4.85 -11.59
C ASP A 78 -3.74 -4.06 -11.61
N THR A 79 -4.87 -4.79 -11.57
CA THR A 79 -6.21 -4.20 -11.76
C THR A 79 -6.60 -3.29 -10.60
N ASN A 80 -6.21 -3.62 -9.37
CA ASN A 80 -6.53 -2.79 -8.20
C ASN A 80 -5.75 -1.48 -8.28
N GLU A 81 -4.47 -1.54 -8.58
CA GLU A 81 -3.56 -0.39 -8.70
C GLU A 81 -3.99 0.55 -9.82
N GLU A 82 -4.37 0.02 -10.99
CA GLU A 82 -4.89 0.85 -12.08
C GLU A 82 -6.21 1.53 -11.69
N ARG A 83 -7.14 0.81 -11.06
CA ARG A 83 -8.42 1.39 -10.62
C ARG A 83 -8.23 2.40 -9.50
N SER A 84 -7.32 2.14 -8.57
CA SER A 84 -6.89 3.06 -7.53
C SER A 84 -6.32 4.35 -8.12
N ALA A 85 -5.42 4.24 -9.10
CA ALA A 85 -4.83 5.37 -9.81
C ALA A 85 -5.89 6.21 -10.56
N GLN A 86 -6.85 5.56 -11.22
CA GLN A 86 -7.96 6.23 -11.89
C GLN A 86 -8.88 6.95 -10.90
N LEU A 87 -9.24 6.29 -9.80
CA LEU A 87 -10.11 6.86 -8.79
C LEU A 87 -9.44 8.07 -8.11
N ILE A 88 -8.20 7.92 -7.62
CA ILE A 88 -7.52 9.03 -6.94
C ILE A 88 -7.31 10.23 -7.88
N THR A 89 -7.11 9.99 -9.18
CA THR A 89 -7.05 11.05 -10.19
C THR A 89 -8.31 11.92 -10.17
N GLY A 90 -9.49 11.32 -10.23
CA GLY A 90 -10.76 12.05 -10.19
C GLY A 90 -11.01 12.75 -8.85
N LEU A 91 -10.62 12.12 -7.74
CA LEU A 91 -10.72 12.71 -6.40
C LEU A 91 -9.84 13.95 -6.23
N LEU A 92 -8.58 13.90 -6.70
CA LEU A 92 -7.65 15.03 -6.59
C LEU A 92 -8.02 16.18 -7.53
N GLN A 93 -8.60 15.90 -8.69
CA GLN A 93 -9.16 16.92 -9.59
C GLN A 93 -10.30 17.72 -8.92
N ARG A 94 -11.18 17.04 -8.16
CA ARG A 94 -12.23 17.72 -7.36
C ARG A 94 -11.66 18.63 -6.27
N CYS A 95 -10.44 18.34 -5.83
CA CYS A 95 -9.68 19.15 -4.86
C CYS A 95 -8.82 20.23 -5.52
N ALA A 96 -8.96 20.46 -6.84
CA ALA A 96 -8.20 21.44 -7.61
C ALA A 96 -6.67 21.25 -7.50
N VAL A 97 -6.20 19.99 -7.38
CA VAL A 97 -4.77 19.66 -7.42
C VAL A 97 -4.25 19.87 -8.85
N PRO A 98 -3.05 20.47 -9.04
CA PRO A 98 -2.48 20.68 -10.36
C PRO A 98 -2.33 19.39 -11.16
N ALA A 99 -2.64 19.43 -12.47
CA ALA A 99 -2.66 18.25 -13.33
C ALA A 99 -1.34 17.46 -13.32
N ALA A 100 -0.19 18.15 -13.31
CA ALA A 100 1.13 17.50 -13.24
C ALA A 100 1.32 16.69 -11.95
N VAL A 101 0.79 17.18 -10.83
CA VAL A 101 0.83 16.47 -9.54
C VAL A 101 -0.13 15.28 -9.57
N VAL A 102 -1.33 15.44 -10.13
CA VAL A 102 -2.28 14.32 -10.27
C VAL A 102 -1.68 13.19 -11.11
N VAL A 103 -1.01 13.52 -12.21
CA VAL A 103 -0.29 12.54 -13.05
C VAL A 103 0.78 11.81 -12.25
N GLU A 104 1.56 12.53 -11.46
CA GLU A 104 2.61 11.92 -10.63
C GLU A 104 2.04 11.03 -9.52
N VAL A 105 0.98 11.45 -8.82
CA VAL A 105 0.29 10.60 -7.84
C VAL A 105 -0.21 9.31 -8.50
N ALA A 106 -0.84 9.42 -9.67
CA ALA A 106 -1.34 8.26 -10.38
C ALA A 106 -0.21 7.33 -10.89
N ARG A 107 0.98 7.87 -11.21
CA ARG A 107 2.17 7.07 -11.53
C ARG A 107 2.66 6.31 -10.30
N LEU A 108 2.76 7.00 -9.16
CA LEU A 108 3.20 6.42 -7.88
C LEU A 108 2.25 5.31 -7.41
N VAL A 109 0.93 5.52 -7.50
CA VAL A 109 -0.04 4.46 -7.17
C VAL A 109 0.14 3.22 -8.06
N ARG A 110 0.39 3.38 -9.36
CA ARG A 110 0.65 2.22 -10.23
C ARG A 110 1.95 1.49 -9.90
N LEU A 111 2.94 2.21 -9.36
CA LEU A 111 4.24 1.64 -9.00
C LEU A 111 4.12 0.57 -7.90
N THR A 112 3.08 0.61 -7.07
CA THR A 112 2.87 -0.37 -6.00
C THR A 112 2.50 -1.76 -6.50
N ALA A 113 2.16 -1.95 -7.78
CA ALA A 113 1.87 -3.29 -8.32
C ALA A 113 3.09 -4.22 -8.30
N ALA A 114 4.29 -3.66 -8.43
CA ALA A 114 5.54 -4.42 -8.46
C ALA A 114 6.53 -4.05 -7.36
N HIS A 115 6.33 -2.90 -6.69
CA HIS A 115 7.28 -2.30 -5.74
C HIS A 115 8.70 -2.15 -6.29
N ALA A 116 8.84 -2.17 -7.61
CA ALA A 116 10.11 -2.05 -8.32
C ALA A 116 10.36 -0.57 -8.61
N VAL A 117 11.34 0.01 -7.91
CA VAL A 117 11.69 1.42 -8.00
C VAL A 117 13.00 1.61 -8.74
N ASP A 118 13.08 2.67 -9.54
CA ASP A 118 14.37 3.18 -10.03
C ASP A 118 15.13 3.80 -8.84
N PRO A 119 16.44 3.51 -8.65
CA PRO A 119 17.24 4.12 -7.59
C PRO A 119 17.28 5.67 -7.60
N ALA A 120 16.93 6.30 -8.72
CA ALA A 120 16.82 7.75 -8.85
C ALA A 120 15.39 8.29 -8.63
N ASP A 121 14.38 7.43 -8.45
CA ASP A 121 12.99 7.82 -8.18
C ASP A 121 12.75 7.96 -6.68
N ASP A 122 13.16 9.10 -6.11
CA ASP A 122 13.04 9.38 -4.67
C ASP A 122 11.61 9.21 -4.14
N ARG A 123 10.58 9.57 -4.92
CA ARG A 123 9.18 9.47 -4.51
C ARG A 123 8.67 8.03 -4.58
N GLY A 124 9.02 7.32 -5.66
CA GLY A 124 8.75 5.89 -5.78
C GLY A 124 9.39 5.10 -4.63
N ILE A 125 10.66 5.38 -4.33
CA ILE A 125 11.38 4.83 -3.18
C ILE A 125 10.63 5.12 -1.87
N ALA A 126 10.22 6.37 -1.63
CA ALA A 126 9.52 6.74 -0.40
C ALA A 126 8.23 5.94 -0.21
N LEU A 127 7.44 5.78 -1.29
CA LEU A 127 6.20 5.04 -1.26
C LEU A 127 6.43 3.54 -1.04
N ALA A 128 7.37 2.94 -1.77
CA ALA A 128 7.68 1.51 -1.66
C ALA A 128 8.24 1.16 -0.28
N ASP A 129 9.20 1.93 0.25
CA ASP A 129 9.75 1.72 1.60
C ASP A 129 8.64 1.83 2.67
N ALA A 130 7.69 2.78 2.52
CA ALA A 130 6.59 2.96 3.46
C ALA A 130 5.59 1.80 3.41
N ASP A 131 5.22 1.32 2.22
CA ASP A 131 4.26 0.23 2.03
C ASP A 131 4.82 -1.12 2.52
N LEU A 132 6.11 -1.36 2.24
CA LEU A 132 6.80 -2.59 2.63
C LEU A 132 7.27 -2.60 4.08
N ALA A 133 7.11 -1.51 4.84
CA ALA A 133 7.66 -1.35 6.19
C ALA A 133 7.28 -2.48 7.16
N ILE A 134 6.05 -3.03 7.05
CA ILE A 134 5.59 -4.15 7.89
C ILE A 134 6.48 -5.39 7.76
N LEU A 135 7.14 -5.57 6.60
CA LEU A 135 7.96 -6.75 6.36
C LEU A 135 9.13 -6.81 7.33
N ALA A 136 9.68 -5.66 7.72
CA ALA A 136 10.76 -5.53 8.68
C ALA A 136 10.27 -5.50 10.15
N GLY A 137 8.96 -5.64 10.39
CA GLY A 137 8.39 -5.61 11.72
C GLY A 137 8.87 -6.76 12.61
N PRO A 138 8.72 -6.64 13.94
CA PRO A 138 9.00 -7.74 14.86
C PRO A 138 8.23 -9.00 14.45
N PRO A 139 8.78 -10.21 14.65
CA PRO A 139 8.16 -11.49 14.30
C PRO A 139 6.65 -11.60 14.57
N ALA A 140 6.23 -11.24 15.78
CA ALA A 140 4.82 -11.32 16.17
C ALA A 140 3.91 -10.32 15.45
N ALA A 141 4.43 -9.14 15.06
CA ALA A 141 3.69 -8.18 14.25
C ALA A 141 3.57 -8.66 12.80
N TYR A 142 4.66 -9.22 12.26
CA TYR A 142 4.66 -9.83 10.93
C TYR A 142 3.66 -10.99 10.84
N ASP A 143 3.61 -11.87 11.85
CA ASP A 143 2.68 -13.01 11.85
C ASP A 143 1.21 -12.55 11.89
N ARG A 144 0.90 -11.45 12.58
CA ARG A 144 -0.43 -10.81 12.52
C ARG A 144 -0.74 -10.24 11.14
N TYR A 145 0.24 -9.61 10.49
CA TYR A 145 0.11 -9.15 9.10
C TYR A 145 -0.23 -10.32 8.16
N VAL A 146 0.52 -11.43 8.24
CA VAL A 146 0.28 -12.62 7.41
C VAL A 146 -1.11 -13.20 7.66
N ALA A 147 -1.54 -13.29 8.93
CA ALA A 147 -2.88 -13.78 9.27
C ALA A 147 -4.00 -12.86 8.75
N ALA A 148 -3.82 -11.55 8.85
CA ALA A 148 -4.76 -10.56 8.31
C ALA A 148 -4.88 -10.65 6.78
N VAL A 149 -3.73 -10.73 6.10
CA VAL A 149 -3.69 -10.97 4.65
C VAL A 149 -4.34 -12.30 4.28
N ARG A 150 -4.10 -13.40 5.03
CA ARG A 150 -4.78 -14.67 4.80
C ARG A 150 -6.30 -14.53 4.90
N ALA A 151 -6.82 -13.73 5.84
CA ALA A 151 -8.24 -13.50 6.02
C ALA A 151 -8.88 -12.76 4.82
N GLU A 152 -8.18 -11.79 4.22
CA GLU A 152 -8.64 -11.11 2.98
C GLU A 152 -8.82 -12.09 1.81
N TYR A 153 -8.02 -13.15 1.79
CA TYR A 153 -8.06 -14.22 0.81
C TYR A 153 -8.74 -15.50 1.31
N ALA A 154 -9.57 -15.45 2.36
CA ALA A 154 -10.25 -16.64 2.91
C ALA A 154 -11.13 -17.39 1.89
N HIS A 155 -11.55 -16.71 0.82
CA HIS A 155 -12.29 -17.29 -0.29
C HIS A 155 -11.42 -18.13 -1.26
N VAL A 156 -10.09 -18.04 -1.17
CA VAL A 156 -9.14 -18.81 -1.98
C VAL A 156 -8.79 -20.11 -1.26
N PRO A 157 -8.92 -21.28 -1.93
CA PRO A 157 -8.47 -22.57 -1.41
C PRO A 157 -7.03 -22.56 -0.92
N ASP A 158 -6.72 -23.33 0.12
CA ASP A 158 -5.42 -23.27 0.80
C ASP A 158 -4.23 -23.60 -0.11
N ASP A 159 -4.36 -24.56 -1.03
CA ASP A 159 -3.33 -24.91 -2.01
C ASP A 159 -3.04 -23.75 -2.98
N LEU A 160 -4.09 -23.13 -3.53
CA LEU A 160 -3.97 -21.97 -4.41
C LEU A 160 -3.44 -20.74 -3.67
N TRP A 161 -3.87 -20.54 -2.41
CA TRP A 161 -3.36 -19.47 -1.55
C TRP A 161 -1.85 -19.62 -1.32
N ARG A 162 -1.39 -20.81 -0.90
CA ARG A 162 0.04 -21.05 -0.66
C ARG A 162 0.87 -20.83 -1.93
N ALA A 163 0.39 -21.29 -3.08
CA ALA A 163 1.06 -21.07 -4.36
C ALA A 163 1.15 -19.57 -4.71
N GLY A 164 0.03 -18.85 -4.64
CA GLY A 164 -0.03 -17.42 -4.95
C GLY A 164 0.79 -16.57 -3.99
N ARG A 165 0.64 -16.80 -2.67
CA ARG A 165 1.42 -16.10 -1.65
C ARG A 165 2.90 -16.42 -1.78
N GLY A 166 3.27 -17.68 -2.01
CA GLY A 166 4.65 -18.08 -2.26
C GLY A 166 5.27 -17.33 -3.44
N ALA A 167 4.54 -17.16 -4.55
CA ALA A 167 5.00 -16.39 -5.70
C ALA A 167 5.22 -14.90 -5.39
N VAL A 168 4.36 -14.28 -4.57
CA VAL A 168 4.55 -12.90 -4.09
C VAL A 168 5.83 -12.78 -3.25
N LEU A 169 6.02 -13.67 -2.28
CA LEU A 169 7.20 -13.65 -1.41
C LEU A 169 8.49 -13.86 -2.22
N GLN A 170 8.48 -14.77 -3.19
CA GLN A 170 9.62 -15.01 -4.08
C GLN A 170 9.93 -13.78 -4.94
N ARG A 171 8.92 -13.08 -5.46
CA ARG A 171 9.10 -11.84 -6.23
C ARG A 171 9.74 -10.75 -5.37
N LEU A 172 9.25 -10.55 -4.14
CA LEU A 172 9.83 -9.59 -3.19
C LEU A 172 11.28 -9.95 -2.85
N LEU A 173 11.56 -11.23 -2.56
CA LEU A 173 12.92 -11.69 -2.27
C LEU A 173 13.87 -11.54 -3.48
N ALA A 174 13.35 -11.56 -4.71
CA ALA A 174 14.12 -11.35 -5.93
C ALA A 174 14.46 -9.88 -6.21
N LEU A 175 13.82 -8.92 -5.53
CA LEU A 175 14.20 -7.51 -5.63
C LEU A 175 15.64 -7.32 -5.11
N PRO A 176 16.49 -6.53 -5.79
CA PRO A 176 17.85 -6.27 -5.33
C PRO A 176 17.90 -5.64 -3.93
N ARG A 177 16.90 -4.81 -3.61
CA ARG A 177 16.68 -4.19 -2.29
C ARG A 177 15.19 -4.04 -2.05
N LEU A 178 14.75 -4.28 -0.82
CA LEU A 178 13.40 -3.96 -0.36
C LEU A 178 13.34 -2.53 0.17
N PHE A 179 14.39 -2.10 0.87
CA PHE A 179 14.47 -0.77 1.48
C PHE A 179 15.65 0.03 0.94
N HIS A 180 15.37 1.24 0.44
CA HIS A 180 16.37 2.14 -0.11
C HIS A 180 16.75 3.25 0.86
N ARG A 181 15.78 3.81 1.59
CA ARG A 181 16.01 4.86 2.59
C ARG A 181 16.36 4.31 3.96
N SER A 182 15.93 3.07 4.25
CA SER A 182 16.17 2.41 5.53
C SER A 182 16.90 1.07 5.40
N PRO A 183 18.19 1.04 5.00
CA PRO A 183 18.92 -0.22 4.76
C PRO A 183 18.96 -1.19 5.96
N GLY A 184 18.83 -0.68 7.19
CA GLY A 184 18.76 -1.50 8.40
C GLY A 184 17.53 -2.42 8.49
N LEU A 185 16.48 -2.14 7.70
CA LEU A 185 15.25 -2.93 7.64
C LEU A 185 15.34 -4.12 6.68
N GLU A 186 16.37 -4.18 5.83
CA GLU A 186 16.50 -5.21 4.79
C GLU A 186 16.64 -6.62 5.39
N SER A 187 17.54 -6.78 6.37
CA SER A 187 17.81 -8.07 7.03
C SER A 187 16.57 -8.62 7.75
N PRO A 188 15.90 -7.87 8.67
CA PRO A 188 14.70 -8.38 9.32
C PRO A 188 13.57 -8.70 8.34
N ALA A 189 13.40 -7.89 7.28
CA ALA A 189 12.38 -8.18 6.27
C ALA A 189 12.63 -9.48 5.50
N ARG A 190 13.87 -9.68 5.02
CA ARG A 190 14.22 -10.91 4.32
C ARG A 190 14.12 -12.14 5.21
N ALA A 191 14.45 -12.00 6.50
CA ALA A 191 14.28 -13.08 7.48
C ALA A 191 12.79 -13.46 7.65
N ASN A 192 11.89 -12.47 7.79
CA ASN A 192 10.46 -12.71 7.90
C ASN A 192 9.87 -13.33 6.62
N LEU A 193 10.18 -12.78 5.45
CA LEU A 193 9.73 -13.30 4.15
C LEU A 193 10.19 -14.76 3.93
N THR A 194 11.45 -15.05 4.23
CA THR A 194 12.02 -16.41 4.09
C THR A 194 11.36 -17.39 5.04
N ARG A 195 11.12 -16.98 6.29
CA ARG A 195 10.42 -17.80 7.29
C ARG A 195 9.00 -18.13 6.85
N GLU A 196 8.26 -17.13 6.36
CA GLU A 196 6.91 -17.35 5.84
C GLU A 196 6.93 -18.32 4.66
N LEU A 197 7.81 -18.09 3.68
CA LEU A 197 7.93 -18.94 2.50
C LEU A 197 8.23 -20.39 2.86
N ALA A 198 9.13 -20.63 3.82
CA ALA A 198 9.41 -21.98 4.33
C ALA A 198 8.19 -22.61 5.00
N GLY A 199 7.42 -21.84 5.77
CA GLY A 199 6.18 -22.30 6.41
C GLY A 199 5.10 -22.71 5.41
N LEU A 200 5.00 -22.03 4.25
CA LEU A 200 4.05 -22.40 3.19
C LEU A 200 4.40 -23.74 2.53
N ALA A 201 5.68 -24.14 2.51
CA ALA A 201 6.11 -25.42 1.94
C ALA A 201 5.91 -26.61 2.90
N GLN A 202 5.76 -26.36 4.21
CA GLN A 202 5.76 -27.38 5.26
C GLN A 202 4.37 -27.77 5.80
N ASP A 203 3.27 -27.25 5.24
CA ASP A 203 1.90 -27.62 5.65
C ASP A 203 1.21 -28.58 4.65
N PRO A 204 1.52 -29.90 4.67
CA PRO A 204 0.75 -30.91 3.98
C PRO A 204 -0.40 -31.34 4.90
N ARG A 205 -1.51 -30.60 4.92
CA ARG A 205 -2.79 -31.14 5.41
C ARG A 205 -3.39 -32.15 4.40
N ASN A 206 -2.61 -33.18 4.10
CA ASN A 206 -2.96 -34.51 3.59
C ASN A 206 -1.71 -35.41 3.69
N SER A 207 -1.44 -35.90 4.91
CA SER A 207 -0.99 -37.29 5.11
C SER A 207 -2.17 -38.08 5.65
#